data_AF-B9L8X7-F1
#
_entry.id   AF-B9L8X7-F1
#
_cell.length_a   1.000
_cell.length_b   1.000
_cell.length_c   1.000
_cell.angle_alpha   90.00
_cell.angle_beta   90.00
_cell.angle_gamma   90.00
#
_symmetry.space_group_name_H-M   'P 1'
#
loop_
_entity.id
_entity.type
_entity.pdbx_description
1 polymer ?
#
loop_
_entity_poly.entity_id
_entity_poly.type
_entity_poly.pdbx_seq_one_letter_code
_entity_poly.pdbx_strand_id
1 'polypeptide(L)'
;MKDIFKYTFLTVAEIKKFLLVIILVSILSIIQAYPVISIVSFIFEKLIYLSIGVLLIYLIRITDNDKEYFATLEKQPFSTFLLHFIPSAMGIMLGGFIIVTLFATFFIIILKFTGSIFILANPHDFLLAVSKTSFITKVLLGFFSVYLLFYSYVFLGKLGEALSKETFKESFLSIISSIIDFKFWIKTFNLKYVVIYFVWSVLTSIIYTIIAFAYLFYIFPLILNHPNMTIIIIPLLVAITTIMTYFTFFSAYFAYKTTRD
;
A
#
# COMPACT_ATOMS: atom_id res chain seq x y z
N MET A 1 16.73 -8.17 -2.39
CA MET A 1 16.88 -7.07 -1.39
C MET A 1 17.78 -5.94 -1.87
N LYS A 2 19.01 -6.20 -2.34
CA LYS A 2 19.92 -5.14 -2.84
C LYS A 2 19.24 -4.23 -3.87
N ASP A 3 18.60 -4.81 -4.88
CA ASP A 3 17.95 -4.03 -5.94
C ASP A 3 16.76 -3.22 -5.44
N ILE A 4 15.99 -3.74 -4.48
CA ILE A 4 14.87 -3.01 -3.87
C ILE A 4 15.34 -1.70 -3.24
N PHE A 5 16.34 -1.75 -2.37
CA PHE A 5 16.90 -0.54 -1.73
C PHE A 5 17.52 0.40 -2.75
N LYS A 6 18.30 -0.17 -3.68
CA LYS A 6 18.98 0.56 -4.72
C LYS A 6 18.03 1.39 -5.58
N TYR A 7 16.98 0.78 -6.14
CA TYR A 7 16.00 1.52 -6.93
C TYR A 7 15.18 2.49 -6.08
N THR A 8 14.85 2.14 -4.83
CA THR A 8 14.20 3.09 -3.89
C THR A 8 15.02 4.36 -3.74
N PHE A 9 16.31 4.25 -3.42
CA PHE A 9 17.16 5.41 -3.19
C PHE A 9 17.54 6.14 -4.49
N LEU A 10 17.64 5.44 -5.62
CA LEU A 10 17.81 6.09 -6.93
C LEU A 10 16.59 6.95 -7.30
N THR A 11 15.37 6.47 -7.03
CA THR A 11 14.16 7.28 -7.24
C THR A 11 14.16 8.50 -6.33
N VAL A 12 14.52 8.35 -5.05
CA VAL A 12 14.61 9.45 -4.08
C VAL A 12 15.71 10.45 -4.44
N ALA A 13 16.82 9.97 -5.02
CA ALA A 13 17.93 10.81 -5.45
C ALA A 13 17.56 11.78 -6.56
N GLU A 14 16.50 11.51 -7.33
CA GLU A 14 15.92 12.49 -8.26
C GLU A 14 15.08 13.52 -7.49
N ILE A 15 15.80 14.39 -6.79
CA ILE A 15 15.26 15.26 -5.74
C ILE A 15 14.13 16.17 -6.23
N LYS A 16 14.17 16.61 -7.49
CA LYS A 16 13.15 17.49 -8.08
C LYS A 16 11.79 16.78 -8.11
N LYS A 17 11.77 15.51 -8.51
CA LYS A 17 10.55 14.70 -8.54
C LYS A 17 10.09 14.31 -7.17
N PHE A 18 11.03 13.92 -6.31
CA PHE A 18 10.72 13.56 -4.94
C PHE A 18 10.07 14.73 -4.17
N LEU A 19 10.66 15.93 -4.26
CA LEU A 19 10.10 17.14 -3.65
C LEU A 19 8.76 17.52 -4.24
N LEU A 20 8.58 17.39 -5.57
CA LEU A 20 7.28 17.66 -6.20
C LEU A 20 6.18 16.74 -5.63
N VAL A 21 6.47 15.44 -5.50
CA VAL A 21 5.53 14.47 -4.92
C VAL A 21 5.22 14.84 -3.48
N ILE A 22 6.24 15.17 -2.67
CA ILE A 22 6.04 15.58 -1.28
C ILE A 22 5.12 16.79 -1.20
N ILE A 23 5.39 17.84 -1.96
CA ILE A 23 4.59 19.07 -1.94
C ILE A 23 3.15 18.77 -2.34
N LEU A 24 2.96 18.08 -3.47
CA LEU A 24 1.64 17.80 -3.99
C LEU A 24 0.83 16.92 -3.04
N VAL A 25 1.43 15.85 -2.53
CA VAL A 25 0.76 14.95 -1.58
C VAL A 25 0.51 15.65 -0.25
N SER A 26 1.42 16.51 0.23
CA SER A 26 1.19 17.28 1.45
C SER A 26 -0.02 18.20 1.35
N ILE A 27 -0.20 18.86 0.20
CA ILE A 27 -1.39 19.67 -0.07
C ILE A 27 -2.65 18.79 -0.01
N LEU A 28 -2.62 17.63 -0.67
CA LEU A 28 -3.74 16.68 -0.63
C LEU A 28 -4.04 16.20 0.79
N SER A 29 -3.01 15.87 1.58
CA SER A 29 -3.15 15.42 2.97
C SER A 29 -3.70 16.52 3.88
N ILE A 30 -3.35 17.79 3.66
CA ILE A 30 -3.95 18.92 4.39
C ILE A 30 -5.44 19.04 4.05
N ILE A 31 -5.79 18.93 2.76
CA ILE A 31 -7.18 18.99 2.30
C ILE A 31 -8.02 17.84 2.89
N GLN A 32 -7.42 16.70 3.20
CA GLN A 32 -8.10 15.56 3.81
C GLN A 32 -8.66 15.83 5.22
N ALA A 33 -8.25 16.92 5.88
CA ALA A 33 -8.86 17.33 7.14
C ALA A 33 -10.31 17.83 6.98
N TYR A 34 -10.74 18.18 5.75
CA TYR A 34 -12.06 18.75 5.49
C TYR A 34 -13.09 17.69 5.05
N PRO A 35 -14.30 17.65 5.66
CA PRO A 35 -15.35 16.71 5.28
C PRO A 35 -15.72 16.77 3.78
N VAL A 36 -16.16 15.65 3.22
CA VAL A 36 -16.56 15.46 1.79
C VAL A 36 -15.39 15.55 0.80
N ILE A 37 -14.59 16.63 0.83
CA ILE A 37 -13.43 16.80 -0.04
C ILE A 37 -12.32 15.79 0.33
N SER A 38 -12.29 15.34 1.58
CA SER A 38 -11.32 14.36 2.06
C SER A 38 -11.31 13.05 1.28
N ILE A 39 -12.48 12.52 0.92
CA ILE A 39 -12.58 11.26 0.16
C ILE A 39 -11.99 11.45 -1.23
N VAL A 40 -12.33 12.56 -1.90
CA VAL A 40 -11.82 12.87 -3.23
C VAL A 40 -10.30 13.06 -3.19
N SER A 41 -9.80 13.85 -2.25
CA SER A 41 -8.37 14.09 -2.06
C SER A 41 -7.61 12.81 -1.76
N PHE A 42 -8.15 11.94 -0.90
CA PHE A 42 -7.58 10.63 -0.58
C PHE A 42 -7.48 9.74 -1.82
N ILE A 43 -8.56 9.65 -2.61
CA ILE A 43 -8.57 8.86 -3.85
C ILE A 43 -7.53 9.39 -4.84
N PHE A 44 -7.46 10.71 -5.04
CA PHE A 44 -6.47 11.35 -5.91
C PHE A 44 -5.04 11.07 -5.44
N GLU A 45 -4.77 11.19 -4.15
CA GLU A 45 -3.46 10.87 -3.57
C GLU A 45 -3.03 9.43 -3.90
N LYS A 46 -3.93 8.45 -3.69
CA LYS A 46 -3.62 7.04 -3.96
C LYS A 46 -3.45 6.76 -5.45
N LEU A 47 -4.23 7.41 -6.32
CA LEU A 47 -4.08 7.30 -7.76
C LEU A 47 -2.71 7.82 -8.23
N ILE A 48 -2.26 8.96 -7.70
CA ILE A 48 -0.95 9.53 -8.02
C ILE A 48 0.16 8.58 -7.59
N TYR A 49 0.12 8.07 -6.35
CA TYR A 49 1.13 7.12 -5.90
C TYR A 49 1.17 5.84 -6.75
N LEU A 50 0.01 5.26 -7.06
CA LEU A 50 -0.05 4.05 -7.89
C LEU A 50 0.43 4.31 -9.32
N SER A 51 0.08 5.45 -9.92
CA SER A 51 0.54 5.87 -11.24
C SER A 51 2.07 6.01 -11.27
N ILE A 52 2.66 6.66 -10.26
CA ILE A 52 4.11 6.70 -10.07
C ILE A 52 4.66 5.27 -9.95
N GLY A 53 4.05 4.42 -9.13
CA GLY A 53 4.47 3.02 -8.96
C GLY A 53 4.57 2.27 -10.28
N VAL A 54 3.53 2.35 -11.13
CA VAL A 54 3.52 1.73 -12.45
C VAL A 54 4.64 2.29 -13.33
N LEU A 55 4.86 3.60 -13.34
CA LEU A 55 5.97 4.21 -14.07
C LEU A 55 7.33 3.71 -13.59
N LEU A 56 7.57 3.68 -12.28
CA LEU A 56 8.85 3.25 -11.72
C LEU A 56 9.15 1.80 -12.11
N ILE A 57 8.13 0.93 -12.09
CA ILE A 57 8.27 -0.46 -12.53
C ILE A 57 8.46 -0.56 -14.04
N TYR A 58 7.73 0.25 -14.82
CA TYR A 58 7.93 0.36 -16.26
C TYR A 58 9.38 0.73 -16.60
N LEU A 59 9.94 1.75 -15.94
CA LEU A 59 11.34 2.16 -16.13
C LEU A 59 12.33 1.04 -15.82
N ILE A 60 12.13 0.28 -14.75
CA ILE A 60 12.98 -0.90 -14.46
C ILE A 60 12.90 -1.94 -15.59
N ARG A 61 11.72 -2.14 -16.18
CA ARG A 61 11.53 -3.15 -17.24
C ARG A 61 12.17 -2.77 -18.57
N ILE A 62 12.30 -1.48 -18.85
CA ILE A 62 12.82 -0.97 -20.14
C ILE A 62 14.28 -0.49 -20.07
N THR A 63 14.94 -0.60 -18.92
CA THR A 63 16.33 -0.19 -18.73
C THR A 63 17.19 -1.35 -18.29
N ASP A 64 18.44 -1.39 -18.76
CA ASP A 64 19.35 -2.51 -18.50
C ASP A 64 20.18 -2.30 -17.23
N ASN A 65 20.36 -1.04 -16.83
CA ASN A 65 21.19 -0.68 -15.69
C ASN A 65 20.70 0.57 -14.95
N ASP A 66 21.31 0.84 -13.81
CA ASP A 66 20.88 1.88 -12.88
C ASP A 66 21.09 3.30 -13.39
N LYS A 67 22.16 3.49 -14.17
CA LYS A 67 22.46 4.81 -14.74
C LYS A 67 21.43 5.15 -15.80
N GLU A 68 21.07 4.17 -16.62
CA GLU A 68 20.00 4.31 -17.61
C GLU A 68 18.64 4.50 -16.96
N TYR A 69 18.34 3.75 -15.90
CA TYR A 69 17.15 3.96 -15.07
C TYR A 69 17.07 5.40 -14.56
N PHE A 70 18.13 5.91 -13.93
CA PHE A 70 18.16 7.26 -13.36
C PHE A 70 18.08 8.33 -14.45
N ALA A 71 18.84 8.21 -15.54
CA ALA A 71 18.81 9.15 -16.64
C ALA A 71 17.45 9.18 -17.35
N THR A 72 16.79 8.03 -17.48
CA THR A 72 15.44 7.95 -18.04
C THR A 72 14.43 8.57 -17.08
N LEU A 73 14.55 8.29 -15.78
CA LEU A 73 13.75 8.93 -14.75
C LEU A 73 13.89 10.45 -14.82
N GLU A 74 15.10 11.01 -14.85
CA GLU A 74 15.34 12.46 -14.92
C GLU A 74 14.66 13.11 -16.15
N LYS A 75 14.75 12.46 -17.32
CA LYS A 75 14.19 12.97 -18.59
C LYS A 75 12.67 12.96 -18.65
N GLN A 76 11.98 12.14 -17.86
CA GLN A 76 10.52 12.07 -17.91
C GLN A 76 9.89 13.40 -17.46
N PRO A 77 8.94 13.98 -18.22
CA PRO A 77 8.18 15.15 -17.76
C PRO A 77 7.41 14.86 -16.46
N PHE A 78 7.17 15.89 -15.65
CA PHE A 78 6.39 15.74 -14.41
C PHE A 78 4.96 15.23 -14.65
N SER A 79 4.32 15.69 -15.73
CA SER A 79 2.99 15.22 -16.12
C SER A 79 2.99 13.71 -16.39
N THR A 80 3.95 13.22 -17.16
CA THR A 80 4.11 11.79 -17.44
C THR A 80 4.40 11.03 -16.14
N PHE A 81 5.30 11.58 -15.31
CA PHE A 81 5.70 10.95 -14.06
C PHE A 81 4.52 10.73 -13.09
N LEU A 82 3.61 11.69 -13.01
CA LEU A 82 2.48 11.65 -12.09
C LEU A 82 1.24 10.97 -12.71
N LEU A 83 0.96 11.18 -14.00
CA LEU A 83 -0.38 10.94 -14.56
C LEU A 83 -0.43 9.94 -15.72
N HIS A 84 0.71 9.53 -16.31
CA HIS A 84 0.68 8.69 -17.52
C HIS A 84 -0.04 7.35 -17.31
N PHE A 85 0.13 6.75 -16.12
CA PHE A 85 -0.43 5.44 -15.80
C PHE A 85 -1.68 5.51 -14.91
N ILE A 86 -2.42 6.61 -14.94
CA ILE A 86 -3.72 6.73 -14.24
C ILE A 86 -4.68 5.59 -14.61
N PRO A 87 -4.81 5.15 -15.89
CA PRO A 87 -5.69 4.02 -16.21
C PRO A 87 -5.29 2.72 -15.48
N SER A 88 -4.00 2.41 -15.42
CA SER A 88 -3.49 1.25 -14.68
C SER A 88 -3.75 1.41 -13.17
N ALA A 89 -3.43 2.58 -12.61
CA ALA A 89 -3.66 2.92 -11.20
C ALA A 89 -5.15 2.77 -10.80
N MET A 90 -6.07 3.22 -11.65
CA MET A 90 -7.51 3.04 -11.44
C MET A 90 -7.90 1.55 -11.43
N GLY A 91 -7.30 0.74 -12.29
CA GLY A 91 -7.51 -0.71 -12.31
C GLY A 91 -7.06 -1.37 -11.01
N ILE A 92 -5.88 -1.00 -10.52
CA ILE A 92 -5.35 -1.49 -9.23
C ILE A 92 -6.26 -1.08 -8.08
N MET A 93 -6.63 0.20 -8.02
CA MET A 93 -7.43 0.76 -6.94
C MET A 93 -8.84 0.16 -6.89
N LEU A 94 -9.51 0.02 -8.04
CA LEU A 94 -10.84 -0.60 -8.12
C LEU A 94 -10.78 -2.08 -7.73
N GLY A 95 -9.76 -2.81 -8.20
CA GLY A 95 -9.54 -4.21 -7.80
C GLY A 95 -9.37 -4.34 -6.30
N GLY A 96 -8.52 -3.49 -5.71
CA GLY A 96 -8.29 -3.47 -4.26
C GLY A 96 -9.55 -3.11 -3.46
N PHE A 97 -10.35 -2.16 -3.95
CA PHE A 97 -11.62 -1.79 -3.33
C PHE A 97 -12.62 -2.96 -3.29
N ILE A 98 -12.77 -3.70 -4.38
CA ILE A 98 -13.65 -4.88 -4.44
C ILE A 98 -13.19 -5.95 -3.45
N ILE A 99 -11.88 -6.19 -3.38
CA ILE A 99 -11.27 -7.17 -2.47
C ILE A 99 -11.54 -6.80 -1.01
N VAL A 100 -11.25 -5.55 -0.62
CA VAL A 100 -11.48 -5.07 0.75
C VAL A 100 -12.97 -5.17 1.10
N THR A 101 -13.85 -4.79 0.17
CA THR A 101 -15.31 -4.90 0.35
C THR A 101 -15.75 -6.35 0.54
N LEU A 102 -15.18 -7.28 -0.22
CA LEU A 102 -15.44 -8.72 -0.10
C LEU A 102 -15.04 -9.24 1.28
N PHE A 103 -13.83 -8.92 1.75
CA PHE A 103 -13.36 -9.32 3.07
C PHE A 103 -14.20 -8.71 4.21
N ALA A 104 -14.52 -7.42 4.12
CA ALA A 104 -15.37 -6.74 5.10
C ALA A 104 -16.78 -7.36 5.14
N THR A 105 -17.36 -7.65 3.99
CA THR A 105 -18.68 -8.30 3.89
C THR A 105 -18.64 -9.70 4.51
N PHE A 106 -17.61 -10.49 4.21
CA PHE A 106 -17.47 -11.83 4.77
C PHE A 106 -17.29 -11.81 6.29
N PHE A 107 -16.53 -10.85 6.82
CA PHE A 107 -16.41 -10.62 8.26
C PHE A 107 -17.77 -10.30 8.89
N ILE A 108 -18.55 -9.39 8.29
CA ILE A 108 -19.90 -9.04 8.77
C ILE A 108 -20.83 -10.27 8.72
N ILE A 109 -20.75 -11.09 7.68
CA ILE A 109 -21.55 -12.33 7.56
C ILE A 109 -21.23 -13.29 8.71
N ILE A 110 -19.96 -13.51 9.03
CA ILE A 110 -19.56 -14.35 10.17
C ILE A 110 -20.19 -13.83 11.47
N LEU A 111 -20.09 -12.52 11.71
CA LEU A 111 -20.64 -11.90 12.91
C LEU A 111 -22.17 -11.98 12.95
N LYS A 112 -22.85 -11.78 11.83
CA LYS A 112 -24.32 -11.86 11.73
C LYS A 112 -24.82 -13.28 11.96
N PHE A 113 -24.18 -14.26 11.32
CA PHE A 113 -24.54 -15.67 11.43
C PHE A 113 -24.40 -16.19 12.87
N THR A 114 -23.43 -15.66 13.61
CA THR A 114 -23.15 -16.08 14.99
C THR A 114 -23.77 -15.18 16.06
N GLY A 115 -24.69 -14.28 15.69
CA GLY A 115 -25.33 -13.35 16.62
C GLY A 115 -24.36 -12.39 17.33
N SER A 116 -23.16 -12.19 16.77
CA SER A 116 -22.03 -11.52 17.40
C SER A 116 -21.74 -10.13 16.80
N ILE A 117 -22.72 -9.52 16.12
CA ILE A 117 -22.60 -8.16 15.54
C ILE A 117 -22.21 -7.11 16.59
N PHE A 118 -22.61 -7.30 17.86
CA PHE A 118 -22.27 -6.39 18.96
C PHE A 118 -20.76 -6.19 19.15
N ILE A 119 -19.90 -7.09 18.64
CA ILE A 119 -18.44 -6.88 18.61
C ILE A 119 -18.09 -5.57 17.89
N LEU A 120 -18.84 -5.18 16.86
CA LEU A 120 -18.61 -3.95 16.10
C LEU A 120 -19.03 -2.69 16.85
N ALA A 121 -19.83 -2.81 17.91
CA ALA A 121 -20.39 -1.66 18.61
C ALA A 121 -19.36 -0.92 19.48
N ASN A 122 -18.34 -1.63 19.99
CA ASN A 122 -17.23 -1.01 20.72
C ASN A 122 -15.88 -1.59 20.28
N PRO A 123 -15.16 -0.94 19.36
CA PRO A 123 -13.87 -1.42 18.88
C PRO A 123 -12.77 -1.40 19.97
N HIS A 124 -12.91 -0.61 21.04
CA HIS A 124 -11.94 -0.57 22.13
C HIS A 124 -11.94 -1.85 22.98
N ASP A 125 -13.09 -2.52 23.05
CA ASP A 125 -13.25 -3.78 23.79
C ASP A 125 -13.24 -5.00 22.85
N PHE A 126 -12.75 -4.86 21.62
CA PHE A 126 -12.88 -5.90 20.58
C PHE A 126 -12.44 -7.29 21.07
N LEU A 127 -11.25 -7.40 21.67
CA LEU A 127 -10.73 -8.68 22.18
C LEU A 127 -11.59 -9.24 23.33
N LEU A 128 -12.08 -8.36 24.19
CA LEU A 128 -12.96 -8.71 25.31
C LEU A 128 -14.33 -9.16 24.80
N ALA A 129 -14.88 -8.49 23.80
CA ALA A 129 -16.14 -8.85 23.14
C ALA A 129 -16.00 -10.20 22.43
N VAL A 130 -14.91 -10.43 21.68
CA VAL A 130 -14.60 -11.72 21.05
C VAL A 130 -14.47 -12.83 22.10
N SER A 131 -13.84 -12.58 23.25
CA SER A 131 -13.71 -13.56 24.33
C SER A 131 -15.06 -14.03 24.89
N LYS A 132 -16.08 -13.17 24.87
CA LYS A 132 -17.44 -13.44 25.34
C LYS A 132 -18.34 -14.10 24.29
N THR A 133 -17.87 -14.24 23.05
CA THR A 133 -18.65 -14.90 21.98
C THR A 133 -18.62 -16.42 22.05
N SER A 134 -19.52 -17.03 21.27
CA SER A 134 -19.58 -18.49 21.11
C SER A 134 -18.26 -19.07 20.61
N PHE A 135 -18.01 -20.34 20.94
CA PHE A 135 -16.84 -21.05 20.43
C PHE A 135 -16.79 -21.06 18.89
N ILE A 136 -17.95 -21.22 18.23
CA ILE A 136 -18.06 -21.20 16.77
C ILE A 136 -17.62 -19.84 16.19
N THR A 137 -18.04 -18.73 16.81
CA THR A 137 -17.60 -17.38 16.41
C THR A 137 -16.07 -17.26 16.45
N LYS A 138 -15.45 -17.69 17.55
CA LYS A 138 -13.99 -17.64 17.73
C LYS A 138 -13.26 -18.46 16.66
N VAL A 139 -13.76 -19.66 16.38
CA VAL A 139 -13.19 -20.53 15.34
C VAL A 139 -13.29 -19.88 13.96
N LEU A 140 -14.47 -19.37 13.58
CA LEU A 140 -14.67 -18.73 12.28
C LEU A 140 -13.84 -17.46 12.11
N LEU A 141 -13.76 -16.61 13.14
CA LEU A 141 -12.91 -15.42 13.15
C LEU A 141 -11.41 -15.78 13.11
N GLY A 142 -11.02 -16.87 13.76
CA GLY A 142 -9.67 -17.43 13.68
C GLY A 142 -9.30 -17.85 12.26
N PHE A 143 -10.15 -18.64 11.60
CA PHE A 143 -9.97 -19.03 10.20
C PHE A 143 -9.93 -17.82 9.26
N PHE A 144 -10.83 -16.85 9.46
CA PHE A 144 -10.82 -15.61 8.70
C PHE A 144 -9.50 -14.86 8.85
N SER A 145 -8.97 -14.74 10.07
CA SER A 145 -7.71 -14.05 10.36
C SER A 145 -6.52 -14.74 9.72
N VAL A 146 -6.44 -16.08 9.80
CA VAL A 146 -5.40 -16.89 9.14
C VAL A 146 -5.46 -16.70 7.63
N TYR A 147 -6.67 -16.74 7.05
CA TYR A 147 -6.86 -16.54 5.62
C TYR A 147 -6.47 -15.12 5.19
N LEU A 148 -6.79 -14.09 5.98
CA LEU A 148 -6.39 -12.71 5.71
C LEU A 148 -4.88 -12.53 5.77
N LEU A 149 -4.20 -13.18 6.72
CA LEU A 149 -2.73 -13.19 6.80
C LEU A 149 -2.11 -13.83 5.56
N PHE A 150 -2.59 -15.02 5.18
CA PHE A 150 -2.16 -15.69 3.96
C PHE A 150 -2.42 -14.85 2.71
N TYR A 151 -3.59 -14.21 2.63
CA TYR A 151 -3.93 -13.31 1.55
C TYR A 151 -2.97 -12.13 1.48
N SER A 152 -2.65 -11.49 2.62
CA SER A 152 -1.70 -10.38 2.67
C SER A 152 -0.30 -10.78 2.16
N TYR A 153 0.11 -12.03 2.42
CA TYR A 153 1.36 -12.59 1.92
C TYR A 153 1.37 -12.69 0.39
N VAL A 154 0.30 -13.23 -0.20
CA VAL A 154 0.16 -13.35 -1.66
C VAL A 154 -0.02 -11.99 -2.34
N PHE A 155 -0.73 -11.08 -1.68
CA PHE A 155 -1.13 -9.79 -2.24
C PHE A 155 0.08 -8.94 -2.65
N LEU A 156 1.18 -8.99 -1.90
CA LEU A 156 2.41 -8.25 -2.24
C LEU A 156 2.90 -8.56 -3.67
N GLY A 157 2.96 -9.85 -4.03
CA GLY A 157 3.36 -10.28 -5.37
C GLY A 157 2.32 -9.93 -6.43
N LYS A 158 1.02 -10.05 -6.13
CA LYS A 158 -0.04 -9.66 -7.07
C LYS A 158 -0.12 -8.16 -7.31
N LEU A 159 0.22 -7.35 -6.31
CA LEU A 159 0.44 -5.91 -6.48
C LEU A 159 1.60 -5.66 -7.45
N GLY A 160 2.70 -6.40 -7.32
CA GLY A 160 3.84 -6.32 -8.26
C GLY A 160 3.48 -6.72 -9.68
N GLU A 161 2.66 -7.76 -9.84
CA GLU A 161 2.10 -8.17 -11.13
C GLU A 161 1.29 -7.03 -11.75
N ALA A 162 0.39 -6.43 -10.97
CA ALA A 162 -0.48 -5.36 -11.43
C ALA A 162 0.28 -4.07 -11.76
N LEU A 163 1.29 -3.69 -10.95
CA LEU A 163 2.19 -2.56 -11.24
C LEU A 163 3.01 -2.77 -12.51
N SER A 164 3.15 -4.02 -12.97
CA SER A 164 3.82 -4.35 -14.23
C SER A 164 2.89 -4.23 -15.44
N LYS A 165 1.63 -3.84 -15.27
CA LYS A 165 0.62 -3.70 -16.33
C LYS A 165 0.36 -2.23 -16.62
N GLU A 166 0.21 -1.92 -17.91
CA GLU A 166 0.11 -0.54 -18.40
C GLU A 166 -1.35 -0.14 -18.67
N THR A 167 -2.27 -1.11 -18.76
CA THR A 167 -3.69 -0.89 -19.04
C THR A 167 -4.57 -1.13 -17.81
N PHE A 168 -5.72 -0.47 -17.76
CA PHE A 168 -6.72 -0.68 -16.70
C PHE A 168 -7.11 -2.15 -16.56
N LYS A 169 -7.50 -2.80 -17.66
CA LYS A 169 -8.05 -4.16 -17.68
C LYS A 169 -7.06 -5.16 -17.09
N GLU A 170 -5.80 -5.12 -17.55
CA GLU A 170 -4.79 -6.07 -17.09
C GLU A 170 -4.43 -5.87 -15.62
N SER A 171 -4.31 -4.61 -15.19
CA SER A 171 -3.99 -4.28 -13.80
C SER A 171 -5.11 -4.70 -12.85
N PHE A 172 -6.36 -4.41 -13.23
CA PHE A 172 -7.57 -4.82 -12.52
C PHE A 172 -7.65 -6.34 -12.38
N LEU A 173 -7.51 -7.07 -13.48
CA LEU A 173 -7.57 -8.55 -13.48
C LEU A 173 -6.44 -9.15 -12.65
N SER A 174 -5.24 -8.56 -12.70
CA SER A 174 -4.10 -9.01 -11.88
C SER A 174 -4.43 -8.92 -10.39
N ILE A 175 -5.01 -7.80 -9.94
CA ILE A 175 -5.42 -7.64 -8.54
C ILE A 175 -6.57 -8.60 -8.17
N ILE A 176 -7.65 -8.67 -8.96
CA ILE A 176 -8.79 -9.56 -8.66
C ILE A 176 -8.35 -11.03 -8.64
N SER A 177 -7.44 -11.43 -9.53
CA SER A 177 -6.90 -12.80 -9.57
C SER A 177 -6.20 -13.20 -8.28
N SER A 178 -5.80 -12.25 -7.42
CA SER A 178 -5.21 -12.56 -6.11
C SER A 178 -6.12 -13.41 -5.21
N ILE A 179 -7.44 -13.44 -5.44
CA ILE A 179 -8.38 -14.26 -4.67
C ILE A 179 -8.39 -15.74 -5.15
N ILE A 180 -8.09 -15.98 -6.44
CA ILE A 180 -8.41 -17.27 -7.09
C ILE A 180 -7.23 -17.92 -7.84
N ASP A 181 -6.12 -17.23 -8.02
CA ASP A 181 -4.95 -17.76 -8.74
C ASP A 181 -4.09 -18.66 -7.85
N PHE A 182 -4.57 -19.87 -7.60
CA PHE A 182 -3.88 -20.87 -6.79
C PHE A 182 -2.49 -21.24 -7.33
N LYS A 183 -2.30 -21.17 -8.66
CA LYS A 183 -0.99 -21.42 -9.26
C LYS A 183 0.00 -20.37 -8.79
N PHE A 184 -0.39 -19.10 -8.80
CA PHE A 184 0.43 -18.03 -8.23
C PHE A 184 0.68 -18.23 -6.74
N TRP A 185 -0.34 -18.60 -5.96
CA TRP A 185 -0.22 -18.81 -4.52
C TRP A 185 0.81 -19.88 -4.16
N ILE A 186 0.86 -20.99 -4.91
CA ILE A 186 1.86 -22.03 -4.67
C ILE A 186 3.27 -21.50 -4.97
N LYS A 187 3.41 -20.71 -6.04
CA LYS A 187 4.71 -20.14 -6.42
C LYS A 187 5.26 -19.08 -5.46
N THR A 188 4.42 -18.46 -4.65
CA THR A 188 4.90 -17.54 -3.60
C THR A 188 5.63 -18.27 -2.47
N PHE A 189 5.49 -19.60 -2.33
CA PHE A 189 6.22 -20.41 -1.35
C PHE A 189 7.67 -20.71 -1.77
N ASN A 190 8.41 -19.68 -2.14
CA ASN A 190 9.84 -19.78 -2.40
C ASN A 190 10.63 -18.88 -1.44
N LEU A 191 11.87 -19.29 -1.11
CA LEU A 191 12.68 -18.62 -0.10
C LEU A 191 12.94 -17.14 -0.44
N LYS A 192 13.14 -16.80 -1.72
CA LYS A 192 13.40 -15.42 -2.13
C LYS A 192 12.20 -14.53 -1.85
N TYR A 193 10.99 -14.98 -2.20
CA TYR A 193 9.75 -14.27 -1.92
C TYR A 193 9.55 -14.11 -0.41
N VAL A 194 9.72 -15.19 0.36
CA VAL A 194 9.56 -15.18 1.83
C VAL A 194 10.46 -14.11 2.45
N VAL A 195 11.72 -14.05 2.05
CA VAL A 195 12.67 -13.05 2.56
C VAL A 195 12.25 -11.63 2.17
N ILE A 196 11.83 -11.41 0.92
CA ILE A 196 11.35 -10.08 0.49
C ILE A 196 10.14 -9.64 1.31
N TYR A 197 9.13 -10.51 1.42
CA TYR A 197 7.92 -10.21 2.20
C TYR A 197 8.24 -9.97 3.67
N PHE A 198 9.10 -10.80 4.28
CA PHE A 198 9.48 -10.66 5.69
C PHE A 198 10.19 -9.34 5.97
N VAL A 199 11.19 -8.99 5.16
CA VAL A 199 11.89 -7.70 5.34
C VAL A 199 10.95 -6.53 5.09
N TRP A 200 10.11 -6.62 4.06
CA TRP A 200 9.11 -5.61 3.77
C TRP A 200 8.12 -5.41 4.92
N SER A 201 7.57 -6.49 5.47
CA SER A 201 6.57 -6.45 6.53
C SER A 201 7.17 -5.94 7.84
N VAL A 202 8.39 -6.35 8.20
CA VAL A 202 9.09 -5.87 9.40
C VAL A 202 9.38 -4.37 9.30
N LEU A 203 9.97 -3.90 8.20
CA LEU A 203 10.28 -2.48 8.03
C LEU A 203 9.03 -1.62 8.01
N THR A 204 8.01 -2.07 7.28
CA THR A 204 6.70 -1.39 7.22
C THR A 204 6.07 -1.33 8.60
N SER A 205 6.01 -2.45 9.32
CA SER A 205 5.43 -2.50 10.67
C SER A 205 6.16 -1.57 11.65
N ILE A 206 7.49 -1.61 11.70
CA ILE A 206 8.28 -0.75 12.60
C ILE A 206 8.04 0.73 12.29
N ILE A 207 8.16 1.13 11.02
CA ILE A 207 8.05 2.54 10.63
C ILE A 207 6.64 3.06 10.85
N TYR A 208 5.60 2.32 10.45
CA TYR A 208 4.21 2.73 10.70
C TYR A 208 3.87 2.76 12.18
N THR A 209 4.43 1.85 12.99
CA THR A 209 4.27 1.88 14.45
C THR A 209 4.90 3.14 15.03
N ILE A 210 6.14 3.46 14.67
CA ILE A 210 6.83 4.68 15.11
C ILE A 210 6.04 5.92 14.69
N ILE A 211 5.56 6.00 13.44
CA ILE A 211 4.75 7.11 12.95
C ILE A 211 3.44 7.22 13.76
N ALA A 212 2.76 6.12 14.05
CA ALA A 212 1.52 6.13 14.82
C ALA A 212 1.74 6.61 16.26
N PHE A 213 2.79 6.12 16.95
CA PHE A 213 3.16 6.60 18.28
C PHE A 213 3.60 8.07 18.26
N ALA A 214 4.45 8.45 17.30
CA ALA A 214 4.87 9.84 17.12
C ALA A 214 3.66 10.75 16.87
N TYR A 215 2.70 10.28 16.06
CA TYR A 215 1.48 11.02 15.77
C TYR A 215 0.65 11.28 17.02
N LEU A 216 0.34 10.22 17.77
CA LEU A 216 -0.53 10.29 18.95
C LEU A 216 0.09 11.08 20.11
N PHE A 217 1.37 10.85 20.41
CA PHE A 217 1.99 11.38 21.64
C PHE A 217 2.74 12.69 21.45
N TYR A 218 3.21 12.99 20.24
CA TYR A 218 4.07 14.15 20.00
C TYR A 218 3.48 15.11 18.97
N ILE A 219 3.18 14.63 17.77
CA ILE A 219 2.79 15.48 16.64
C ILE A 219 1.40 16.09 16.86
N PHE A 220 0.41 15.30 17.31
CA PHE A 220 -0.94 15.80 17.52
C PHE A 220 -0.98 16.88 18.63
N PRO A 221 -0.39 16.68 19.83
CA PRO A 221 -0.27 17.75 20.82
C PRO A 221 0.52 18.97 20.32
N LEU A 222 1.58 18.76 19.55
CA LEU A 222 2.41 19.85 19.01
C LEU A 222 1.64 20.70 17.98
N ILE A 223 0.85 20.07 17.11
CA ILE A 223 0.01 20.78 16.13
C ILE A 223 -1.08 21.58 16.84
N LEU A 224 -1.69 21.04 17.90
CA LEU A 224 -2.70 21.77 18.69
C LEU A 224 -2.13 23.03 19.35
N ASN A 225 -0.91 22.96 19.88
CA ASN A 225 -0.27 24.09 20.57
C ASN A 225 0.44 25.06 19.61
N HIS A 226 0.93 24.58 18.47
CA HIS A 226 1.66 25.35 17.47
C HIS A 226 1.20 25.00 16.05
N PRO A 227 0.04 25.51 15.60
CA PRO A 227 -0.56 25.11 14.32
C PRO A 227 0.29 25.42 13.10
N ASN A 228 1.24 26.37 13.19
CA ASN A 228 2.18 26.65 12.11
C ASN A 228 3.18 25.50 11.86
N MET A 229 3.44 24.65 12.87
CA MET A 229 4.32 23.48 12.72
C MET A 229 3.76 22.44 11.75
N THR A 230 2.46 22.48 11.48
CA THR A 230 1.77 21.61 10.51
C THR A 230 2.40 21.70 9.11
N ILE A 231 2.89 22.89 8.73
CA ILE A 231 3.53 23.16 7.43
C ILE A 231 4.87 22.41 7.29
N ILE A 232 5.52 22.06 8.40
CA ILE A 232 6.81 21.34 8.40
C ILE A 232 6.58 19.85 8.65
N ILE A 233 5.71 19.51 9.60
CA ILE A 233 5.53 18.12 10.05
C ILE A 233 4.81 17.29 8.98
N ILE A 234 3.78 17.82 8.32
CA ILE A 234 3.06 17.07 7.28
C ILE A 234 4.00 16.69 6.12
N PRO A 235 4.75 17.63 5.51
CA PRO A 235 5.71 17.27 4.47
C PRO A 235 6.77 16.26 4.90
N LEU A 236 7.23 16.32 6.16
CA LEU A 236 8.17 15.34 6.69
C LEU A 236 7.54 13.94 6.76
N LEU A 237 6.33 13.84 7.30
CA LEU A 237 5.60 12.56 7.34
C LEU A 237 5.35 12.02 5.94
N VAL A 238 4.92 12.88 5.02
CA VAL A 238 4.70 12.55 3.60
C VAL A 238 6.00 12.08 2.94
N ALA A 239 7.14 12.68 3.25
CA ALA A 239 8.44 12.24 2.73
C ALA A 239 8.75 10.80 3.19
N ILE A 240 8.58 10.51 4.48
CA ILE A 240 8.80 9.16 5.03
C ILE A 240 7.85 8.15 4.39
N THR A 241 6.56 8.46 4.32
CA THR A 241 5.57 7.55 3.72
C THR A 241 5.78 7.39 2.20
N THR A 242 6.28 8.41 1.50
CA THR A 242 6.64 8.33 0.08
C THR A 242 7.79 7.36 -0.13
N ILE A 243 8.85 7.45 0.67
CA ILE A 243 9.98 6.50 0.61
C ILE A 243 9.49 5.08 0.85
N MET A 244 8.64 4.89 1.87
CA MET A 244 8.06 3.58 2.17
C MET A 244 7.14 3.06 1.06
N THR A 245 6.44 3.95 0.38
CA THR A 245 5.60 3.63 -0.78
C THR A 245 6.46 3.15 -1.95
N TYR A 246 7.55 3.84 -2.28
CA TYR A 246 8.50 3.39 -3.31
C TYR A 246 9.14 2.05 -2.94
N PHE A 247 9.58 1.90 -1.70
CA PHE A 247 10.11 0.64 -1.19
C PHE A 247 9.10 -0.50 -1.32
N THR A 248 7.81 -0.22 -1.06
CA THR A 248 6.72 -1.19 -1.24
C THR A 248 6.53 -1.56 -2.71
N PHE A 249 6.55 -0.61 -3.64
CA PHE A 249 6.42 -0.89 -5.07
C PHE A 249 7.56 -1.77 -5.60
N PHE A 250 8.80 -1.45 -5.23
CA PHE A 250 9.94 -2.30 -5.63
C PHE A 250 9.89 -3.66 -4.95
N SER A 251 9.54 -3.74 -3.66
CA SER A 251 9.34 -5.01 -2.96
C SER A 251 8.29 -5.87 -3.64
N ALA A 252 7.15 -5.29 -3.99
CA ALA A 252 6.06 -5.94 -4.72
C ALA A 252 6.53 -6.48 -6.07
N TYR A 253 7.20 -5.66 -6.87
CA TYR A 253 7.71 -6.06 -8.19
C TYR A 253 8.76 -7.18 -8.13
N PHE A 254 9.74 -7.06 -7.23
CA PHE A 254 10.76 -8.09 -7.09
C PHE A 254 10.20 -9.38 -6.48
N ALA A 255 9.22 -9.28 -5.56
CA ALA A 255 8.47 -10.45 -5.08
C ALA A 255 7.75 -11.14 -6.24
N TYR A 256 7.04 -10.38 -7.08
CA TYR A 256 6.41 -10.91 -8.28
C TYR A 256 7.41 -11.63 -9.21
N LYS A 257 8.56 -11.02 -9.49
CA LYS A 257 9.60 -11.61 -10.35
C LYS A 257 10.04 -12.98 -9.85
N THR A 258 10.23 -13.14 -8.54
CA THR A 258 10.61 -14.44 -7.93
C THR A 258 9.56 -15.55 -8.06
N THR A 259 8.33 -15.22 -8.45
CA THR A 259 7.27 -16.22 -8.71
C THR A 259 7.14 -16.60 -10.19
N ARG A 260 7.90 -15.94 -11.07
CA ARG A 260 7.95 -16.26 -12.50
C ARG A 260 9.07 -17.24 -12.82
N ASP A 261 10.20 -17.06 -12.15
CA ASP A 261 11.39 -17.91 -12.19
C ASP A 261 11.15 -19.24 -11.46
#